data_AF-W1W4Y9-F1
#
_entry.id   AF-W1W4Y9-F1
#
_cell.length_a   1.000
_cell.length_b   1.000
_cell.length_c   1.000
_cell.angle_alpha   90.00
_cell.angle_beta   90.00
_cell.angle_gamma   90.00
#
_symmetry.space_group_name_H-M   'P 1'
#
loop_
_entity.id
_entity.type
_entity.pdbx_description
1 polymer ?
#
loop_
_entity_poly.entity_id
_entity_poly.type
_entity_poly.pdbx_seq_one_letter_code
_entity_poly.pdbx_strand_id
1 'polypeptide(L)'
;TKTKHKINNRIPINTVEVDMKPEDFRASTQRPFTGEEYLKSLQDGREIYIYGERVKDVTTHPAFRNAAASVAQLYDALHKPEMQDSLCWNTDTGSGGYTHKFFRVAKSADDLRQQRDAMPTTCASNATPSLSGHA
;
A
#
# COMPACT_ATOMS: atom_id res chain seq x y z
N THR A 1 7.92 46.81 44.09
CA THR A 1 7.62 47.18 42.69
C THR A 1 8.37 46.25 41.74
N LYS A 2 7.62 45.39 41.02
CA LYS A 2 7.97 44.57 39.83
C LYS A 2 9.16 43.59 39.87
N THR A 3 8.77 42.34 40.11
CA THR A 3 9.24 41.05 39.59
C THR A 3 9.73 41.10 38.14
N LYS A 4 10.89 40.50 37.84
CA LYS A 4 11.23 39.94 36.50
C LYS A 4 12.00 38.63 36.68
N HIS A 5 11.27 37.52 36.74
CA HIS A 5 11.81 36.19 36.50
C HIS A 5 12.10 36.06 35.00
N LYS A 6 13.37 35.95 34.61
CA LYS A 6 13.75 35.63 33.23
C LYS A 6 13.82 34.10 33.12
N ILE A 7 12.69 33.51 32.77
CA ILE A 7 12.55 32.09 32.48
C ILE A 7 13.20 31.87 31.10
N ASN A 8 14.48 31.50 31.07
CA ASN A 8 15.14 31.06 29.84
C ASN A 8 14.78 29.59 29.59
N ASN A 9 13.55 29.34 29.15
CA ASN A 9 13.17 28.04 28.62
C ASN A 9 13.53 27.99 27.13
N ARG A 10 14.80 27.73 26.81
CA ARG A 10 15.20 27.29 25.47
C ARG A 10 14.97 25.80 25.38
N ILE A 11 13.72 25.41 25.14
CA ILE A 11 13.40 24.10 24.58
C ILE A 11 13.90 24.14 23.13
N PRO A 12 14.76 23.22 22.68
CA PRO A 12 15.11 23.12 21.27
C PRO A 12 13.87 22.73 20.48
N ILE A 13 13.46 23.65 19.61
CA ILE A 13 12.47 23.49 18.55
C ILE A 13 12.93 22.44 17.54
N ASN A 14 12.03 21.50 17.25
CA ASN A 14 11.98 20.63 16.07
C ASN A 14 12.90 19.40 16.02
N THR A 15 12.60 18.40 16.85
CA THR A 15 12.53 17.03 16.31
C THR A 15 11.11 16.86 15.78
N VAL A 16 10.87 17.22 14.51
CA VAL A 16 9.75 16.63 13.79
C VAL A 16 10.08 15.13 13.73
N GLU A 17 9.39 14.32 14.52
CA GLU A 17 9.27 12.90 14.21
C GLU A 17 8.78 12.88 12.77
N VAL A 18 9.64 12.45 11.85
CA VAL A 18 9.26 12.30 10.45
C VAL A 18 8.26 11.16 10.45
N ASP A 19 6.98 11.51 10.48
CA ASP A 19 5.87 10.57 10.30
C ASP A 19 6.05 9.99 8.89
N MET A 20 6.79 8.88 8.82
CA MET A 20 7.14 8.18 7.59
C MET A 20 5.83 7.73 6.97
N LYS A 21 5.46 8.34 5.84
CA LYS A 21 4.21 7.99 5.20
C LYS A 21 4.38 6.61 4.58
N PRO A 22 3.32 5.78 4.56
CA PRO A 22 3.40 4.47 3.94
C PRO A 22 3.85 4.58 2.47
N GLU A 23 3.49 5.65 1.75
CA GLU A 23 3.93 5.85 0.37
C GLU A 23 5.42 6.12 0.17
N ASP A 24 6.17 6.48 1.22
CA ASP A 24 7.61 6.75 1.17
C ASP A 24 8.44 5.45 1.04
N PHE A 25 7.82 4.29 1.33
CA PHE A 25 8.44 2.99 1.09
C PHE A 25 8.53 2.64 -0.41
N ARG A 26 7.90 3.41 -1.29
CA ARG A 26 7.98 3.21 -2.74
C ARG A 26 9.30 3.72 -3.28
N ALA A 27 10.00 2.91 -4.07
CA ALA A 27 11.19 3.35 -4.79
C ALA A 27 10.87 4.34 -5.94
N SER A 28 9.60 4.45 -6.36
CA SER A 28 9.17 5.41 -7.39
C SER A 28 7.78 5.98 -7.09
N THR A 29 7.65 7.29 -7.25
CA THR A 29 6.39 8.03 -7.05
C THR A 29 5.42 7.92 -8.24
N GLN A 30 5.89 7.42 -9.38
CA GLN A 30 5.12 7.27 -10.62
C GLN A 30 4.41 5.91 -10.75
N ARG A 31 4.44 5.08 -9.70
CA ARG A 31 3.77 3.78 -9.71
C ARG A 31 3.15 3.47 -8.34
N PRO A 32 2.22 2.50 -8.29
CA PRO A 32 1.75 1.92 -7.04
C PRO A 32 2.88 1.15 -6.33
N PHE A 33 2.60 0.72 -5.10
CA PHE A 33 3.47 -0.18 -4.34
C PHE A 33 3.73 -1.48 -5.10
N THR A 34 4.92 -2.04 -4.95
CA THR A 34 5.16 -3.47 -5.17
C THR A 34 4.67 -4.28 -3.97
N GLY A 35 4.54 -5.60 -4.11
CA GLY A 35 4.20 -6.48 -3.00
C GLY A 35 5.19 -6.38 -1.84
N GLU A 36 6.50 -6.26 -2.14
CA GLU A 36 7.54 -6.08 -1.12
C GLU A 36 7.42 -4.75 -0.38
N GLU A 37 7.19 -3.65 -1.11
CA GLU A 37 7.02 -2.32 -0.53
C GLU A 37 5.74 -2.24 0.31
N TYR A 38 4.66 -2.88 -0.16
CA TYR A 38 3.42 -3.00 0.60
C TYR A 38 3.64 -3.74 1.92
N LEU A 39 4.32 -4.90 1.91
CA LEU A 39 4.63 -5.64 3.14
C LEU A 39 5.48 -4.81 4.11
N LYS A 40 6.48 -4.07 3.62
CA LYS A 40 7.27 -3.15 4.45
C LYS A 40 6.42 -2.04 5.05
N SER A 41 5.47 -1.48 4.28
CA SER A 41 4.56 -0.43 4.77
C SER A 41 3.64 -0.90 5.92
N LEU A 42 3.41 -2.21 6.05
CA LEU A 42 2.62 -2.78 7.14
C LEU A 42 3.40 -2.93 8.45
N GLN A 43 4.72 -2.71 8.45
CA GLN A 43 5.60 -2.78 9.61
C GLN A 43 5.68 -1.42 10.34
N ASP A 44 4.52 -0.78 10.52
CA ASP A 44 4.36 0.56 11.10
C ASP A 44 4.13 0.57 12.62
N GLY A 45 4.14 -0.62 13.25
CA GLY A 45 3.89 -0.76 14.69
C GLY A 45 2.41 -0.69 15.08
N ARG A 46 1.48 -0.85 14.12
CA ARG A 46 0.03 -0.87 14.35
C ARG A 46 -0.39 -1.78 15.50
N GLU A 47 -1.36 -1.32 16.28
CA GLU A 47 -1.90 -2.06 17.41
C GLU A 47 -3.03 -2.99 16.95
N ILE A 48 -2.70 -4.25 16.69
CA ILE A 48 -3.67 -5.29 16.35
C ILE A 48 -3.69 -6.32 17.47
N TYR A 49 -4.90 -6.68 17.89
CA TYR A 49 -5.15 -7.69 18.90
C TYR A 49 -5.88 -8.88 18.28
N ILE A 50 -5.39 -10.08 18.52
CA ILE A 50 -6.05 -11.32 18.10
C ILE A 50 -5.84 -12.39 19.18
N TYR A 51 -6.88 -13.15 19.50
CA TYR A 51 -6.86 -14.17 20.56
C TYR A 51 -6.36 -13.65 21.93
N GLY A 52 -6.56 -12.36 22.23
CA GLY A 52 -6.11 -11.73 23.48
C GLY A 52 -4.64 -11.31 23.50
N GLU A 53 -3.88 -11.54 22.42
CA GLU A 53 -2.48 -11.12 22.30
C GLU A 53 -2.31 -9.95 21.32
N ARG A 54 -1.33 -9.09 21.59
CA ARG A 54 -0.92 -8.03 20.66
C ARG A 54 0.00 -8.60 19.60
N VAL A 55 -0.39 -8.42 18.34
CA VAL A 55 0.44 -8.76 17.18
C VAL A 55 1.54 -7.70 17.05
N LYS A 56 2.79 -8.14 17.09
CA LYS A 56 3.97 -7.26 16.90
C LYS A 56 4.23 -6.95 15.43
N ASP A 57 3.95 -7.92 14.56
CA ASP A 57 4.20 -7.82 13.12
C ASP A 57 3.16 -8.65 12.35
N VAL A 58 2.35 -7.98 11.55
CA VAL A 58 1.29 -8.61 10.75
C VAL A 58 1.81 -9.43 9.58
N THR A 59 3.01 -9.12 9.08
CA THR A 59 3.60 -9.78 7.91
C THR A 59 4.09 -11.18 8.24
N THR A 60 4.50 -11.42 9.50
CA THR A 60 5.02 -12.70 9.99
C THR A 60 4.00 -13.49 10.82
N HIS A 61 2.99 -12.82 11.38
CA HIS A 61 2.00 -13.48 12.25
C HIS A 61 1.22 -14.58 11.52
N PRO A 62 1.09 -15.79 12.08
CA PRO A 62 0.46 -16.93 11.41
C PRO A 62 -0.98 -16.67 10.97
N ALA A 63 -1.72 -15.82 11.69
CA ALA A 63 -3.09 -15.45 11.32
C ALA A 63 -3.19 -14.51 10.10
N PHE A 64 -2.15 -13.74 9.78
CA PHE A 64 -2.22 -12.66 8.78
C PHE A 64 -1.24 -12.82 7.63
N ARG A 65 -0.12 -13.54 7.81
CA ARG A 65 0.95 -13.67 6.81
C ARG A 65 0.45 -14.08 5.41
N ASN A 66 -0.49 -15.02 5.35
CA ASN A 66 -1.01 -15.52 4.08
C ASN A 66 -1.93 -14.50 3.41
N ALA A 67 -2.79 -13.85 4.20
CA ALA A 67 -3.66 -12.78 3.69
C ALA A 67 -2.84 -11.58 3.21
N ALA A 68 -1.80 -11.19 3.97
CA ALA A 68 -0.87 -10.13 3.58
C ALA A 68 -0.13 -10.49 2.29
N ALA A 69 0.35 -11.74 2.16
CA ALA A 69 0.99 -12.23 0.94
C ALA A 69 0.03 -12.22 -0.27
N SER A 70 -1.23 -12.61 -0.10
CA SER A 70 -2.23 -12.52 -1.17
C SER A 70 -2.48 -11.07 -1.62
N VAL A 71 -2.50 -10.10 -0.70
CA VAL A 71 -2.62 -8.69 -1.08
C VAL A 71 -1.34 -8.18 -1.75
N ALA A 72 -0.16 -8.61 -1.30
CA ALA A 72 1.11 -8.28 -1.93
C ALA A 72 1.17 -8.75 -3.39
N GLN A 73 0.64 -9.94 -3.70
CA GLN A 73 0.55 -10.45 -5.07
C GLN A 73 -0.31 -9.58 -6.00
N LEU A 74 -1.34 -8.91 -5.48
CA LEU A 74 -2.13 -7.94 -6.25
C LEU A 74 -1.29 -6.74 -6.66
N TYR A 75 -0.47 -6.24 -5.75
CA TYR A 75 0.44 -5.14 -6.03
C TYR A 75 1.49 -5.54 -7.07
N ASP A 76 2.07 -6.73 -6.96
CA ASP A 76 3.00 -7.26 -7.97
C ASP A 76 2.34 -7.42 -9.35
N ALA A 77 1.05 -7.76 -9.40
CA ALA A 77 0.30 -7.90 -10.65
C ALA A 77 0.20 -6.57 -11.44
N LEU A 78 0.21 -5.42 -10.76
CA LEU A 78 0.17 -4.10 -11.41
C LEU A 78 1.45 -3.77 -12.20
N HIS A 79 2.55 -4.46 -11.88
CA HIS A 79 3.87 -4.25 -12.47
C HIS A 79 4.21 -5.28 -13.57
N LYS A 80 3.38 -6.31 -13.72
CA LYS A 80 3.57 -7.36 -14.73
C LYS A 80 3.12 -6.87 -16.10
N PRO A 81 4.00 -6.87 -17.13
CA PRO A 81 3.67 -6.32 -18.45
C PRO A 81 2.46 -7.00 -19.10
N GLU A 82 2.26 -8.30 -18.84
CA GLU A 82 1.15 -9.08 -19.36
C GLU A 82 -0.22 -8.67 -18.77
N MET A 83 -0.25 -8.06 -17.58
CA MET A 83 -1.48 -7.61 -16.91
C MET A 83 -1.61 -6.09 -16.84
N GLN A 84 -0.57 -5.34 -17.20
CA GLN A 84 -0.55 -3.89 -17.08
C GLN A 84 -1.61 -3.23 -17.98
N ASP A 85 -1.83 -3.72 -19.19
CA ASP A 85 -2.83 -3.15 -20.11
C ASP A 85 -4.27 -3.37 -19.63
N SER A 86 -4.53 -4.53 -19.02
CA SER A 86 -5.86 -4.86 -18.48
C SER A 86 -6.13 -4.16 -17.14
N LEU A 87 -5.12 -4.08 -16.26
CA LEU A 87 -5.27 -3.60 -14.87
C LEU A 87 -4.95 -2.13 -14.66
N CYS A 88 -4.10 -1.51 -15.48
CA CYS A 88 -3.53 -0.19 -15.21
C CYS A 88 -3.92 0.86 -16.25
N TRP A 89 -3.90 2.12 -15.81
CA TRP A 89 -4.01 3.32 -16.64
C TRP A 89 -3.10 4.42 -16.13
N ASN A 90 -2.85 5.40 -16.97
CA ASN A 90 -2.18 6.63 -16.55
C ASN A 90 -3.01 7.37 -15.50
N THR A 91 -2.33 7.94 -14.52
CA THR A 91 -2.92 8.79 -13.48
C THR A 91 -3.42 10.11 -14.06
N ASP A 92 -4.52 10.63 -13.54
CA ASP A 92 -5.09 11.93 -13.93
C ASP A 92 -4.52 13.12 -13.11
N THR A 93 -3.55 12.85 -12.23
CA THR A 93 -2.90 13.83 -11.35
C THR A 93 -1.74 14.58 -12.01
N GLY A 94 -1.40 14.26 -13.27
CA GLY A 94 -0.28 14.87 -13.98
C GLY A 94 1.11 14.39 -13.54
N SER A 95 1.20 13.35 -12.68
CA SER A 95 2.48 12.79 -12.22
C SER A 95 3.23 11.99 -13.30
N GLY A 96 2.59 11.71 -14.44
CA GLY A 96 3.12 10.85 -15.49
C GLY A 96 3.21 9.37 -15.10
N GLY A 97 2.60 9.00 -13.97
CA GLY A 97 2.58 7.64 -13.47
C GLY A 97 1.39 6.82 -13.95
N TYR A 98 1.35 5.56 -13.51
CA TYR A 98 0.20 4.68 -13.69
C TYR A 98 -0.42 4.27 -12.36
N THR A 99 -1.68 3.88 -12.39
CA THR A 99 -2.43 3.33 -11.27
C THR A 99 -3.42 2.28 -11.76
N HIS A 100 -3.96 1.47 -10.85
CA HIS A 100 -5.02 0.52 -11.19
C HIS A 100 -6.26 1.27 -11.69
N LYS A 101 -6.94 0.77 -12.73
CA LYS A 101 -8.05 1.48 -13.41
C LYS A 101 -9.15 1.97 -12.46
N PHE A 102 -9.43 1.20 -11.41
CA PHE A 102 -10.45 1.53 -10.41
C PHE A 102 -10.08 2.69 -9.47
N PHE A 103 -8.79 3.05 -9.36
CA PHE A 103 -8.33 4.13 -8.49
C PHE A 103 -8.45 5.51 -9.15
N ARG A 104 -8.74 5.55 -10.45
CA ARG A 104 -9.01 6.78 -11.21
C ARG A 104 -10.52 6.99 -11.31
N VAL A 105 -10.96 8.26 -11.28
CA VAL A 105 -12.38 8.60 -11.49
C VAL A 105 -12.78 8.27 -12.93
N ALA A 106 -13.79 7.42 -13.11
CA ALA A 106 -14.40 7.15 -14.40
C ALA A 106 -15.15 8.38 -14.92
N LYS A 107 -14.91 8.77 -16.18
CA LYS A 107 -15.57 9.90 -16.83
C LYS A 107 -16.54 9.48 -17.92
N SER A 108 -16.66 8.18 -18.18
CA SER A 108 -17.54 7.62 -19.21
C SER A 108 -18.11 6.25 -18.82
N ALA A 109 -19.15 5.81 -19.51
CA ALA A 109 -19.70 4.46 -19.35
C ALA A 109 -18.72 3.37 -19.78
N ASP A 110 -17.88 3.66 -20.79
CA ASP A 110 -16.82 2.75 -21.21
C ASP A 110 -15.73 2.64 -20.14
N ASP A 111 -15.42 3.74 -19.44
CA ASP A 111 -14.47 3.72 -18.33
C ASP A 111 -14.95 2.79 -17.21
N LEU A 112 -16.25 2.87 -16.86
CA LEU A 112 -16.86 1.98 -15.88
C LEU A 112 -16.81 0.51 -16.32
N ARG A 113 -16.99 0.24 -17.61
CA ARG A 113 -16.86 -1.11 -18.17
C ARG A 113 -15.43 -1.63 -18.03
N GLN A 114 -14.43 -0.82 -18.39
CA GLN A 114 -13.03 -1.21 -18.27
C GLN A 114 -12.60 -1.40 -16.81
N GLN A 115 -13.14 -0.59 -15.89
CA GLN A 115 -12.96 -0.77 -14.45
C GLN A 115 -13.60 -2.07 -13.95
N ARG A 116 -14.80 -2.40 -14.43
CA ARG A 116 -15.45 -3.69 -14.14
C ARG A 116 -14.60 -4.85 -14.66
N ASP A 117 -14.06 -4.75 -15.87
CA ASP A 117 -13.30 -5.83 -16.50
C ASP A 117 -11.93 -6.05 -15.82
N ALA A 118 -11.35 -5.00 -15.22
CA ALA A 118 -10.12 -5.11 -14.42
C ALA A 118 -10.34 -5.86 -13.08
N MET A 119 -11.53 -5.78 -12.49
CA MET A 119 -11.80 -6.33 -11.16
C MET A 119 -11.69 -7.87 -11.10
N PRO A 120 -12.30 -8.65 -12.03
CA PRO A 120 -12.10 -10.10 -12.09
C PRO A 120 -10.64 -10.50 -12.31
N THR A 121 -9.88 -9.77 -13.12
CA THR A 121 -8.46 -10.08 -13.38
C THR A 121 -7.63 -9.93 -12.10
N THR A 122 -7.87 -8.87 -11.33
CA THR A 122 -7.29 -8.66 -9.98
C THR A 122 -7.70 -9.77 -9.02
N CYS A 123 -8.97 -10.19 -9.00
CA CYS A 123 -9.42 -11.30 -8.14
C CYS A 123 -8.84 -12.65 -8.57
N ALA A 124 -8.69 -12.89 -9.88
CA ALA A 124 -8.24 -14.15 -10.46
C ALA A 124 -6.73 -14.37 -10.29
N SER A 125 -5.92 -13.31 -10.31
CA SER A 125 -4.46 -13.43 -10.07
C SER A 125 -4.13 -13.98 -8.69
N ASN A 126 -5.02 -13.78 -7.71
CA ASN A 126 -4.89 -14.33 -6.35
C ASN A 126 -5.46 -15.74 -6.21
N ALA A 127 -6.26 -16.21 -7.17
CA ALA A 127 -6.97 -17.48 -7.12
C ALA A 127 -6.19 -18.65 -7.73
N THR A 128 -4.96 -18.44 -8.22
CA THR A 128 -4.06 -19.51 -8.65
C THR A 128 -3.01 -19.81 -7.58
N PRO A 129 -3.34 -20.60 -6.53
CA PRO A 129 -2.30 -21.34 -5.84
C PRO A 129 -1.82 -22.45 -6.77
N SER A 130 -0.50 -22.59 -6.86
CA SER A 130 0.22 -23.68 -7.52
C SER A 130 -0.50 -25.04 -7.46
N LEU A 131 -1.11 -25.45 -8.57
CA LEU A 131 -1.50 -26.84 -8.82
C LEU A 131 -0.49 -27.53 -9.76
N SER A 132 0.79 -27.21 -9.61
CA SER A 132 1.88 -27.89 -10.32
C SER A 132 2.91 -28.42 -9.31
N GLY A 133 2.84 -29.71 -9.03
CA GLY A 133 3.98 -30.44 -8.44
C GLY A 133 3.66 -31.18 -7.15
N HIS A 134 2.80 -32.19 -7.21
CA HIS A 134 2.96 -33.48 -6.51
C HIS A 134 2.27 -34.53 -7.38
N ALA A 135 3.05 -35.16 -8.27
CA ALA A 135 2.71 -36.39 -8.96
C ALA A 135 3.93 -37.31 -8.84
#